data_AF-A0A969EAZ0-F1
#
_entry.id   AF-A0A969EAZ0-F1
#
_cell.length_a   1.000
_cell.length_b   1.000
_cell.length_c   1.000
_cell.angle_alpha   90.00
_cell.angle_beta   90.00
_cell.angle_gamma   90.00
#
_symmetry.space_group_name_H-M   'P 1'
#
loop_
_entity.id
_entity.type
_entity.pdbx_description
1 polymer ?
#
loop_
_entity_poly.entity_id
_entity_poly.type
_entity_poly.pdbx_seq_one_letter_code
_entity_poly.pdbx_strand_id
1 'polypeptide(L)'
;MDLCEPMRDRYLELIAQIVTDTLKGNIRSKEQIYHTLSEKIDAGTGELFERCLQTYAEDLQTQLTSDIDELQQAKATRKQRALTTIQGAMGTVAKAKPGQYLTS
;
A
#
# COMPACT_ATOMS: atom_id res chain seq x y z
N MET A 1 -21.93 15.19 0.23
CA MET A 1 -21.66 14.02 -0.64
C MET A 1 -20.20 14.14 -1.02
N ASP A 2 -19.35 13.51 -0.21
CA ASP A 2 -17.90 13.64 -0.29
C ASP A 2 -17.37 12.98 -1.56
N LEU A 3 -16.83 13.79 -2.49
CA LEU A 3 -16.20 13.33 -3.74
C LEU A 3 -14.89 12.51 -3.50
N CYS A 4 -14.53 12.25 -2.24
CA CYS A 4 -13.30 11.57 -1.84
C CYS A 4 -13.45 10.04 -1.69
N GLU A 5 -14.68 9.54 -1.59
CA GLU A 5 -14.99 8.10 -1.42
C GLU A 5 -14.50 7.21 -2.58
N PRO A 6 -14.80 7.51 -3.87
CA PRO A 6 -14.40 6.62 -4.96
C PRO A 6 -12.88 6.56 -5.18
N MET A 7 -12.15 7.65 -4.86
CA MET A 7 -10.70 7.68 -5.00
C MET A 7 -9.99 6.94 -3.86
N ARG A 8 -10.52 7.06 -2.64
CA ARG A 8 -10.09 6.25 -1.49
C ARG A 8 -10.28 4.76 -1.78
N ASP A 9 -11.45 4.35 -2.24
CA ASP A 9 -11.75 2.94 -2.52
C ASP A 9 -10.81 2.39 -3.59
N ARG A 10 -10.56 3.15 -4.66
CA ARG A 10 -9.58 2.77 -5.69
C ARG A 10 -8.18 2.56 -5.13
N TYR A 11 -7.74 3.38 -4.17
CA TYR A 11 -6.43 3.18 -3.52
C TYR A 11 -6.41 2.00 -2.57
N LEU A 12 -7.49 1.76 -1.83
CA LEU A 12 -7.63 0.56 -0.98
C LEU A 12 -7.58 -0.72 -1.84
N GLU A 13 -8.28 -0.73 -2.98
CA GLU A 13 -8.22 -1.84 -3.95
C GLU A 13 -6.81 -2.03 -4.51
N LEU A 14 -6.13 -0.94 -4.90
CA LEU A 14 -4.75 -0.99 -5.39
C LEU A 14 -3.80 -1.58 -4.32
N ILE A 15 -3.92 -1.14 -3.07
CA ILE A 15 -3.13 -1.66 -1.95
C ILE A 15 -3.41 -3.15 -1.75
N ALA A 16 -4.68 -3.56 -1.72
CA ALA A 16 -5.08 -4.96 -1.56
C ALA A 16 -4.56 -5.85 -2.69
N GLN A 17 -4.59 -5.35 -3.93
CA GLN A 17 -4.06 -6.05 -5.10
C GLN A 17 -2.54 -6.25 -5.00
N ILE A 18 -1.78 -5.20 -4.70
CA ILE A 18 -0.32 -5.28 -4.54
C ILE A 18 0.07 -6.26 -3.42
N VAL A 19 -0.64 -6.21 -2.29
CA VAL A 19 -0.42 -7.15 -1.18
C VAL A 19 -0.72 -8.58 -1.61
N THR A 20 -1.84 -8.81 -2.29
CA THR A 20 -2.23 -10.13 -2.79
C THR A 20 -1.21 -10.69 -3.78
N ASP A 21 -0.73 -9.87 -4.72
CA ASP A 21 0.26 -10.27 -5.71
C ASP A 21 1.64 -10.54 -5.10
N THR A 22 2.01 -9.80 -4.06
CA THR A 22 3.22 -10.07 -3.29
C THR A 22 3.10 -11.42 -2.56
N LEU A 23 1.95 -11.72 -1.96
CA LEU A 23 1.72 -13.00 -1.28
C LEU A 23 1.70 -14.19 -2.23
N LYS A 24 1.19 -14.01 -3.46
CA LYS A 24 1.19 -15.02 -4.52
C LYS A 24 2.55 -15.22 -5.18
N GLY A 25 3.53 -14.36 -4.90
CA GLY A 25 4.85 -14.38 -5.55
C GLY A 25 4.83 -13.85 -6.99
N ASN A 26 3.76 -13.13 -7.37
CA ASN A 26 3.63 -12.44 -8.66
C ASN A 26 4.51 -11.19 -8.69
N ILE A 27 4.61 -10.49 -7.55
CA ILE A 27 5.56 -9.39 -7.35
C ILE A 27 6.83 -9.97 -6.73
N ARG A 28 7.95 -9.79 -7.43
CA ARG A 28 9.24 -10.39 -7.07
C ARG A 28 10.29 -9.38 -6.65
N SER A 29 10.02 -8.08 -6.80
CA SER A 29 10.95 -7.02 -6.43
C SER A 29 10.27 -5.74 -5.99
N LYS A 30 11.00 -4.93 -5.22
CA LYS A 30 10.61 -3.58 -4.81
C LYS A 30 10.40 -2.65 -6.02
N GLU A 31 11.14 -2.87 -7.10
CA GLU A 31 11.06 -2.07 -8.32
C GLU A 31 9.73 -2.26 -9.07
N GLN A 32 9.18 -3.48 -9.09
CA GLN A 32 7.84 -3.74 -9.67
C GLN A 32 6.74 -2.99 -8.90
N ILE A 33 6.84 -2.94 -7.57
CA ILE A 33 5.92 -2.15 -6.74
C ILE A 33 6.08 -0.67 -7.07
N TYR A 34 7.31 -0.17 -7.14
CA TYR A 34 7.59 1.21 -7.50
C TYR A 34 6.96 1.61 -8.85
N HIS A 35 7.11 0.81 -9.90
CA HIS A 35 6.49 1.08 -11.20
C HIS A 35 4.96 1.10 -11.11
N THR A 36 4.37 0.11 -10.44
CA THR A 36 2.91 0.03 -10.24
C THR A 36 2.37 1.27 -9.53
N LEU A 37 3.02 1.71 -8.44
CA LEU A 37 2.61 2.91 -7.69
C LEU A 37 2.80 4.18 -8.52
N SER A 38 3.94 4.30 -9.21
CA SER A 38 4.30 5.45 -10.05
C SER A 38 3.33 5.66 -11.21
N GLU A 39 2.74 4.58 -11.73
CA GLU A 39 1.75 4.61 -12.82
C GLU A 39 0.30 4.81 -12.35
N LYS A 40 -0.04 4.34 -11.14
CA LYS A 40 -1.43 4.29 -10.65
C LYS A 40 -1.78 5.40 -9.65
N ILE A 41 -0.80 6.10 -9.09
CA ILE A 41 -1.02 7.26 -8.22
C ILE A 41 -1.12 8.52 -9.08
N ASP A 42 -2.29 9.15 -9.02
CA ASP A 42 -2.58 10.39 -9.73
C ASP A 42 -1.79 11.55 -9.10
N ALA A 43 -1.44 12.55 -9.92
CA ALA A 43 -0.72 13.73 -9.42
C ALA A 43 -1.52 14.46 -8.33
N GLY A 44 -0.85 14.96 -7.30
CA GLY A 44 -1.48 15.64 -6.15
C GLY A 44 -2.27 14.73 -5.19
N THR A 45 -2.26 13.41 -5.36
CA THR A 45 -3.04 12.47 -4.53
C THR A 45 -2.20 11.57 -3.63
N GLY A 46 -0.87 11.73 -3.64
CA GLY A 46 0.07 10.90 -2.89
C GLY A 46 -0.24 10.82 -1.39
N GLU A 47 -0.61 11.95 -0.77
CA GLU A 47 -0.99 11.98 0.65
C GLU A 47 -2.24 11.15 0.96
N LEU A 48 -3.22 11.15 0.04
CA LEU A 48 -4.43 10.32 0.21
C LEU A 48 -4.08 8.84 0.14
N PHE A 49 -3.21 8.47 -0.82
CA PHE A 49 -2.71 7.10 -0.92
C PHE A 49 -1.95 6.68 0.35
N GLU A 50 -1.08 7.54 0.88
CA GLU A 50 -0.34 7.26 2.11
C GLU A 50 -1.26 7.06 3.32
N ARG A 51 -2.30 7.89 3.48
CA ARG A 51 -3.30 7.69 4.52
C ARG A 51 -4.02 6.35 4.39
N CYS A 52 -4.42 5.97 3.18
CA CYS A 52 -5.05 4.67 2.92
C CYS A 52 -4.10 3.51 3.25
N LEU A 53 -2.82 3.63 2.88
CA LEU A 53 -1.80 2.63 3.18
C LEU A 53 -1.57 2.49 4.69
N GLN A 54 -1.54 3.60 5.42
CA GLN A 54 -1.40 3.59 6.86
C GLN A 54 -2.59 2.90 7.54
N THR A 55 -3.83 3.29 7.19
CA THR A 55 -5.05 2.65 7.73
C THR A 55 -5.04 1.14 7.46
N TYR A 56 -4.72 0.72 6.24
CA TYR A 56 -4.65 -0.69 5.90
C TYR A 56 -3.55 -1.45 6.67
N ALA A 57 -2.41 -0.81 6.94
CA ALA A 57 -1.34 -1.39 7.74
C ALA A 57 -1.73 -1.55 9.22
N GLU A 58 -2.40 -0.54 9.78
CA GLU A 58 -2.93 -0.56 11.15
C GLU A 58 -4.00 -1.66 11.31
N ASP A 59 -4.97 -1.74 10.39
CA ASP A 59 -6.01 -2.77 10.38
C ASP A 59 -5.42 -4.18 10.30
N LEU A 60 -4.38 -4.36 9.48
CA LEU A 60 -3.65 -5.62 9.43
C LEU A 60 -2.96 -5.90 10.75
N GLN A 61 -2.21 -4.93 11.32
CA GLN A 61 -1.49 -5.11 12.57
C GLN A 61 -2.41 -5.46 13.74
N THR A 62 -3.60 -4.86 13.81
CA THR A 62 -4.64 -5.22 14.78
C THR A 62 -5.13 -6.66 14.58
N GLN A 63 -5.35 -7.08 13.34
CA GLN A 63 -5.63 -8.50 13.04
C GLN A 63 -4.47 -9.41 13.44
N LEU A 64 -3.22 -8.93 13.39
CA LEU A 64 -2.01 -9.69 13.76
C LEU A 64 -1.85 -9.90 15.27
N THR A 65 -2.31 -8.94 16.06
CA THR A 65 -2.18 -8.92 17.53
C THR A 65 -3.38 -9.53 18.25
N SER A 66 -4.46 -9.79 17.53
CA SER A 66 -5.56 -10.65 17.98
C SER A 66 -5.06 -12.10 18.04
N ASP A 67 -5.45 -12.92 19.01
CA ASP A 67 -5.02 -14.32 19.13
C ASP A 67 -5.32 -15.12 17.85
N ILE A 68 -4.33 -15.30 16.98
CA ILE A 68 -4.45 -16.09 15.75
C ILE A 68 -3.44 -17.24 15.72
N ASP A 69 -3.95 -18.39 15.28
CA ASP A 69 -3.21 -19.62 14.96
C ASP A 69 -1.86 -19.38 14.23
N GLU A 70 -0.90 -20.29 14.41
CA GLU A 70 0.44 -20.22 13.76
C GLU A 70 0.38 -20.01 12.24
N LEU A 71 -0.60 -20.60 11.56
CA LEU A 71 -0.80 -20.42 10.11
C LEU A 71 -1.18 -18.98 9.74
N GLN A 72 -1.94 -18.32 10.60
CA GLN A 72 -2.35 -16.92 10.43
C GLN A 72 -1.18 -15.98 10.78
N GLN A 73 -0.36 -16.30 11.79
CA GLN A 73 0.91 -15.59 12.06
C GLN A 73 1.92 -15.66 10.89
N ALA A 74 2.02 -16.78 10.19
CA ALA A 74 2.88 -16.89 9.01
C ALA A 74 2.38 -16.02 7.84
N LYS A 75 1.06 -16.00 7.60
CA LYS A 75 0.44 -15.13 6.58
C LYS A 75 0.58 -13.65 6.95
N ALA A 76 0.40 -13.33 8.22
CA ALA A 76 0.57 -12.02 8.82
C ALA A 76 1.96 -11.44 8.59
N THR A 77 2.99 -12.23 8.91
CA THR A 77 4.40 -11.85 8.71
C THR A 77 4.70 -11.55 7.23
N ARG A 78 4.13 -12.34 6.31
CA ARG A 78 4.30 -12.11 4.87
C ARG A 78 3.61 -10.82 4.41
N LYS A 79 2.41 -10.52 4.93
CA LYS A 79 1.70 -9.25 4.69
C LYS A 79 2.51 -8.06 5.20
N GLN A 80 3.08 -8.16 6.40
CA GLN A 80 3.91 -7.10 6.98
C GLN A 80 5.15 -6.81 6.11
N ARG A 81 5.84 -7.85 5.62
CA ARG A 81 6.97 -7.67 4.70
C ARG A 81 6.57 -6.99 3.39
N ALA A 82 5.40 -7.32 2.86
CA ALA A 82 4.85 -6.65 1.68
C ALA A 82 4.62 -5.15 1.97
N LEU A 83 3.99 -4.82 3.10
CA LEU A 83 3.75 -3.43 3.50
C LEU A 83 5.03 -2.62 3.67
N THR A 84 6.04 -3.16 4.38
CA THR A 84 7.33 -2.48 4.54
C THR A 84 8.00 -2.22 3.18
N THR A 85 7.84 -3.13 2.22
CA THR A 85 8.37 -2.96 0.86
C THR A 85 7.62 -1.85 0.11
N ILE A 86 6.30 -1.78 0.24
CA ILE A 86 5.45 -0.72 -0.34
C ILE A 86 5.83 0.64 0.25
N GLN A 87 5.91 0.76 1.58
CA GLN A 87 6.31 1.99 2.27
C GLN A 87 7.69 2.47 1.80
N GLY A 88 8.66 1.56 1.70
CA GLY A 88 9.99 1.88 1.21
C GLY A 88 10.02 2.30 -0.26
N ALA A 89 9.10 1.81 -1.09
CA ALA A 89 8.97 2.24 -2.49
C ALA A 89 8.30 3.61 -2.59
N MET A 90 7.28 3.86 -1.77
CA MET A 90 6.58 5.14 -1.72
C MET A 90 7.51 6.30 -1.34
N GLY A 91 8.38 6.09 -0.34
CA GLY A 91 9.41 7.07 0.00
C GLY A 91 10.43 7.35 -1.11
N THR A 92 10.60 6.44 -2.07
CA THR A 92 11.42 6.67 -3.27
C THR A 92 10.65 7.45 -4.34
N VAL A 93 9.36 7.15 -4.54
CA VAL A 93 8.47 7.91 -5.43
C VAL A 93 8.38 9.38 -5.00
N ALA A 94 8.17 9.63 -3.70
CA ALA A 94 8.07 10.99 -3.15
C ALA A 94 9.29 11.87 -3.49
N LYS A 95 10.48 11.27 -3.46
CA LYS A 95 11.75 11.96 -3.76
C LYS A 95 11.94 12.19 -5.27
N ALA A 96 11.49 11.25 -6.09
CA ALA A 96 11.68 11.30 -7.55
C ALA A 96 10.60 12.12 -8.27
N LYS A 97 9.38 12.19 -7.72
CA LYS A 97 8.20 12.83 -8.32
C LYS A 97 7.47 13.70 -7.30
N PRO A 98 8.03 14.85 -6.88
CA PRO A 98 7.38 15.72 -5.90
C PRO A 98 6.01 16.25 -6.36
N GLY A 99 5.78 16.36 -7.68
CA GLY A 99 4.48 16.74 -8.25
C GLY A 99 3.33 15.75 -7.97
N GLN A 100 3.62 14.52 -7.50
CA GLN A 100 2.58 13.61 -7.02
C GLN A 100 2.04 13.96 -5.63
N TYR A 101 2.72 14.86 -4.90
CA TYR A 101 2.36 15.30 -3.56
C TYR A 101 1.92 16.77 -3.51
N LEU A 102 2.31 17.58 -4.49
CA LEU A 102 1.90 18.98 -4.57
C LEU A 102 0.49 19.07 -5.17
N THR A 103 -0.48 19.49 -4.35
CA THR A 103 -1.73 20.07 -4.84
C THR A 103 -1.45 21.52 -5.23
N SER A 104 -1.79 21.88 -6.47
CA SER A 104 -1.75 23.27 -6.94
C SER A 104 -2.88 24.09 -6.35
#